data_AF-A0A443NAR1-F1
#
_entry.id   AF-A0A443NAR1-F1
#
_cell.length_a   1.000
_cell.length_b   1.000
_cell.length_c   1.000
_cell.angle_alpha   90.00
_cell.angle_beta   90.00
_cell.angle_gamma   90.00
#
_symmetry.space_group_name_H-M   'P 1'
#
loop_
_entity.id
_entity.type
_entity.pdbx_description
1 polymer ?
#
loop_
_entity_poly.entity_id
_entity_poly.type
_entity_poly.pdbx_seq_one_letter_code
_entity_poly.pdbx_strand_id
1 'polypeptide(L)'
;MGVLKIVQGIMKHDPMAIHQEDKYKKNALLLAVEHKNPKINKFLLKNYYSIRSMVEKVDEKRNTALHFAATLGKKQQWRTSSAAIQMQWEIKWYNFVKSHMPSSFLGWRNEEGKTSTEVFEETHAKILDDGVAWLNSTSQSCSVVAAVIASVAYASAATVPGGDNGVNGVPILKGQPAFNIFTISSLVAMCFSITSLTMFLSILTSNYTIQDFLYNLPIKLLVGLTSLFISIGSMLASFCAGHFFNLGDPKQHTSFYIYAIMFLPVSAYVLTQFHLYFSLMKSPF
;
A
#
# COMPACT_ATOMS: atom_id res chain seq x y z
N MET A 1 -17.20 -19.69 -18.05
CA MET A 1 -16.14 -20.75 -18.04
C MET A 1 -14.80 -20.03 -18.11
N GLY A 2 -13.93 -20.17 -17.11
CA GLY A 2 -12.71 -19.36 -17.04
C GLY A 2 -11.67 -19.78 -18.09
N VAL A 3 -10.93 -18.81 -18.65
CA VAL A 3 -9.87 -19.03 -19.67
C VAL A 3 -8.90 -20.14 -19.25
N LEU A 4 -8.56 -20.23 -17.95
CA LEU A 4 -7.72 -21.29 -17.40
C LEU A 4 -8.28 -22.70 -17.64
N LYS A 5 -9.59 -22.92 -17.48
CA LYS A 5 -10.21 -24.24 -17.69
C LYS A 5 -10.13 -24.67 -19.15
N ILE A 6 -10.23 -23.71 -20.07
CA ILE A 6 -10.10 -23.96 -21.52
C ILE A 6 -8.66 -24.38 -21.81
N VAL A 7 -7.66 -23.62 -21.33
CA VAL A 7 -6.24 -23.98 -21.48
C VAL A 7 -5.95 -25.36 -20.90
N GLN A 8 -6.46 -25.67 -19.72
CA GLN A 8 -6.31 -27.00 -19.10
C GLN A 8 -6.97 -28.11 -19.92
N GLY A 9 -8.14 -27.86 -20.52
CA GLY A 9 -8.82 -28.82 -21.40
C GLY A 9 -8.02 -29.11 -22.67
N ILE A 10 -7.52 -28.06 -23.32
CA ILE A 10 -6.68 -28.17 -24.53
C ILE A 10 -5.42 -28.97 -24.19
N MET A 11 -4.71 -28.61 -23.14
CA MET A 11 -3.45 -29.27 -22.76
C MET A 11 -3.62 -30.74 -22.33
N LYS A 12 -4.81 -31.14 -21.89
CA LYS A 12 -5.14 -32.54 -21.60
C LYS A 12 -5.42 -33.36 -22.86
N HIS A 13 -6.06 -32.74 -23.86
CA HIS A 13 -6.45 -33.43 -25.09
C HIS A 13 -5.32 -33.43 -26.13
N ASP A 14 -4.59 -32.32 -26.23
CA ASP A 14 -3.46 -32.15 -27.13
C ASP A 14 -2.30 -31.43 -26.41
N PRO A 15 -1.38 -32.18 -25.77
CA PRO A 15 -0.20 -31.62 -25.14
C PRO A 15 0.75 -30.92 -26.12
N MET A 16 0.70 -31.24 -27.43
CA MET A 16 1.57 -30.62 -28.44
C MET A 16 1.16 -29.18 -28.76
N ALA A 17 -0.06 -28.79 -28.40
CA ALA A 17 -0.53 -27.41 -28.49
C ALA A 17 0.37 -26.42 -27.73
N ILE A 18 1.17 -26.87 -26.76
CA ILE A 18 2.14 -26.02 -26.04
C ILE A 18 3.23 -25.42 -26.95
N HIS A 19 3.54 -26.11 -28.05
CA HIS A 19 4.53 -25.68 -29.04
C HIS A 19 3.94 -24.80 -30.14
N GLN A 20 2.63 -24.59 -30.16
CA GLN A 20 2.01 -23.72 -31.14
C GLN A 20 2.42 -22.27 -30.91
N GLU A 21 2.68 -21.61 -32.02
CA GLU A 21 3.09 -20.21 -32.07
C GLU A 21 2.01 -19.39 -32.75
N ASP A 22 1.81 -18.18 -32.25
CA ASP A 22 0.96 -17.22 -32.95
C ASP A 22 1.69 -16.62 -34.17
N LYS A 23 1.01 -15.73 -34.89
CA LYS A 23 1.55 -15.00 -36.04
C LYS A 23 2.76 -14.11 -35.73
N TYR A 24 3.12 -13.93 -34.46
CA TYR A 24 4.27 -13.15 -33.99
C TYR A 24 5.34 -14.05 -33.33
N LYS A 25 5.27 -15.36 -33.57
CA LYS A 25 6.16 -16.39 -32.99
C LYS A 25 6.10 -16.48 -31.46
N LYS A 26 4.98 -16.07 -30.85
CA LYS A 26 4.77 -16.18 -29.41
C LYS A 26 4.14 -17.53 -29.09
N ASN A 27 4.72 -18.22 -28.12
CA ASN A 27 4.10 -19.41 -27.55
C ASN A 27 3.08 -19.05 -26.44
N ALA A 28 2.41 -20.06 -25.91
CA ALA A 28 1.42 -19.89 -24.85
C ALA A 28 1.97 -19.18 -23.59
N LEU A 29 3.26 -19.38 -23.26
CA LEU A 29 3.90 -18.74 -22.11
C LEU A 29 4.09 -17.24 -22.33
N LEU A 30 4.65 -16.83 -23.48
CA LEU A 30 4.83 -15.42 -23.83
C LEU A 30 3.50 -14.68 -23.85
N LEU A 31 2.45 -15.30 -24.41
CA LEU A 31 1.10 -14.74 -24.42
C LEU A 31 0.51 -14.61 -23.00
N ALA A 32 0.71 -15.61 -22.13
CA ALA A 32 0.27 -15.55 -20.74
C ALA A 32 0.99 -14.44 -19.96
N VAL A 33 2.25 -14.18 -20.29
CA VAL A 33 3.05 -13.12 -19.68
C VAL A 33 2.60 -11.73 -20.17
N GLU A 34 2.46 -11.55 -21.48
CA GLU A 34 2.00 -10.30 -22.09
C GLU A 34 0.60 -9.89 -21.61
N HIS A 35 -0.29 -10.87 -21.45
CA HIS A 35 -1.63 -10.63 -20.93
C HIS A 35 -1.72 -10.62 -19.41
N LYS A 36 -0.59 -10.65 -18.69
CA LYS A 36 -0.54 -10.47 -17.24
C LYS A 36 -1.51 -11.39 -16.51
N ASN A 37 -1.54 -12.68 -16.89
CA ASN A 37 -2.45 -13.67 -16.31
C ASN A 37 -1.70 -14.63 -15.36
N PRO A 38 -1.66 -14.37 -14.04
CA PRO A 38 -0.87 -15.16 -13.11
C PRO A 38 -1.29 -16.62 -13.04
N LYS A 39 -2.60 -16.87 -13.16
CA LYS A 39 -3.16 -18.23 -13.02
C LYS A 39 -2.71 -19.14 -14.16
N ILE A 40 -2.74 -18.63 -15.39
CA ILE A 40 -2.28 -19.37 -16.57
C ILE A 40 -0.76 -19.51 -16.52
N ASN A 41 -0.04 -18.43 -16.22
CA ASN A 41 1.42 -18.46 -16.14
C ASN A 41 1.92 -19.49 -15.10
N LYS A 42 1.36 -19.45 -13.87
CA LYS A 42 1.69 -20.41 -12.80
C LYS A 42 1.34 -21.86 -13.17
N PHE A 43 0.25 -22.07 -13.92
CA PHE A 43 -0.09 -23.39 -14.46
C PHE A 43 0.93 -23.87 -15.51
N LEU A 44 1.32 -23.01 -16.46
CA LEU A 44 2.27 -23.36 -17.51
C LEU A 44 3.66 -23.66 -16.93
N LEU A 45 4.16 -22.79 -16.04
CA LEU A 45 5.43 -22.99 -15.36
C LEU A 45 5.40 -24.26 -14.48
N LYS A 46 4.32 -24.53 -13.76
CA LYS A 46 4.26 -25.73 -12.91
C LYS A 46 4.34 -27.04 -13.71
N ASN A 47 3.69 -27.11 -14.88
CA ASN A 47 3.53 -28.37 -15.61
C ASN A 47 4.51 -28.55 -16.76
N TYR A 48 5.07 -27.46 -17.31
CA TYR A 48 5.84 -27.49 -18.56
C TYR A 48 7.19 -26.78 -18.47
N TYR A 49 7.65 -26.37 -17.28
CA TYR A 49 8.93 -25.66 -17.11
C TYR A 49 10.16 -26.45 -17.60
N SER A 50 10.12 -27.78 -17.58
CA SER A 50 11.19 -28.63 -18.13
C SER A 50 11.33 -28.50 -19.65
N ILE A 51 10.33 -27.96 -20.35
CA ILE A 51 10.34 -27.74 -21.78
C ILE A 51 11.13 -26.45 -22.07
N ARG A 52 12.45 -26.62 -22.27
CA ARG A 52 13.38 -25.52 -22.54
C ARG A 52 12.93 -24.64 -23.71
N SER A 53 12.44 -25.24 -24.80
CA SER A 53 11.93 -24.52 -25.98
C SER A 53 10.70 -23.65 -25.69
N MET A 54 9.98 -23.89 -24.59
CA MET A 54 8.87 -23.04 -24.15
C MET A 54 9.38 -21.85 -23.33
N VAL A 55 10.27 -22.10 -22.36
CA VAL A 55 10.77 -21.07 -21.44
C VAL A 55 11.75 -20.12 -22.15
N GLU A 56 12.59 -20.65 -23.03
CA GLU A 56 13.59 -19.87 -23.78
C GLU A 56 13.06 -19.29 -25.10
N LYS A 57 11.75 -19.33 -25.32
CA LYS A 57 11.16 -18.78 -26.54
C LYS A 57 11.32 -17.26 -26.61
N VAL A 58 11.61 -16.78 -27.80
CA VAL A 58 11.62 -15.35 -28.16
C VAL A 58 10.64 -15.09 -29.30
N ASP A 59 10.04 -13.90 -29.30
CA ASP A 59 9.18 -13.44 -30.40
C ASP A 59 10.01 -13.03 -31.64
N GLU A 60 9.34 -12.57 -32.69
CA GLU A 60 9.98 -12.06 -33.91
C GLU A 60 10.95 -10.89 -33.67
N LYS A 61 10.72 -10.08 -32.64
CA LYS A 61 11.54 -8.92 -32.25
C LYS A 61 12.59 -9.27 -31.20
N ARG A 62 12.85 -10.56 -31.00
CA ARG A 62 13.79 -11.10 -29.99
C ARG A 62 13.43 -10.73 -28.54
N ASN A 63 12.17 -10.39 -28.26
CA ASN A 63 11.65 -10.19 -26.92
C ASN A 63 11.48 -11.54 -26.21
N THR A 64 12.07 -11.64 -25.02
CA THR A 64 11.86 -12.75 -24.10
C THR A 64 10.62 -12.51 -23.24
N ALA A 65 10.22 -13.52 -22.46
CA ALA A 65 9.18 -13.36 -21.44
C ALA A 65 9.45 -12.18 -20.49
N LEU A 66 10.71 -11.86 -20.19
CA LEU A 66 11.07 -10.72 -19.33
C LEU A 66 10.70 -9.39 -19.97
N HIS A 67 10.88 -9.23 -21.28
CA HIS A 67 10.52 -8.00 -21.99
C HIS A 67 9.00 -7.80 -22.00
N PHE A 68 8.22 -8.88 -22.19
CA PHE A 68 6.76 -8.81 -22.07
C PHE A 68 6.30 -8.51 -20.65
N ALA A 69 6.92 -9.13 -19.64
CA ALA A 69 6.63 -8.84 -18.24
C ALA A 69 6.98 -7.38 -17.86
N ALA A 70 8.02 -6.85 -18.50
CA ALA A 70 8.47 -5.48 -18.33
C ALA A 70 7.59 -4.43 -19.03
N THR A 71 6.63 -4.85 -19.85
CA THR A 71 5.77 -3.93 -20.59
C THR A 71 4.47 -3.69 -19.83
N LEU A 72 4.14 -2.41 -19.60
CA LEU A 72 2.92 -2.02 -18.89
C LEU A 72 1.61 -2.50 -19.59
N GLY A 73 1.61 -2.61 -20.93
CA GLY A 73 0.48 -3.05 -21.73
C GLY A 73 -0.57 -1.97 -21.99
N LYS A 74 -1.27 -2.03 -23.12
CA LYS A 74 -2.23 -1.00 -23.57
C LYS A 74 -3.58 -1.02 -22.84
N LYS A 75 -3.98 -2.18 -22.27
CA LYS A 75 -5.24 -2.32 -21.54
C LYS A 75 -4.98 -2.11 -20.05
N GLN A 76 -5.20 -0.88 -19.58
CA GLN A 76 -5.19 -0.54 -18.17
C GLN A 76 -6.34 -1.24 -17.44
N GLN A 77 -6.12 -2.48 -17.02
CA GLN A 77 -7.14 -3.28 -16.34
C GLN A 77 -7.36 -2.86 -14.87
N TRP A 78 -6.57 -1.90 -14.37
CA TRP A 78 -6.51 -1.51 -12.96
C TRP A 78 -6.66 0.00 -12.72
N ARG A 79 -7.49 0.70 -13.50
CA ARG A 79 -7.73 2.16 -13.32
C ARG A 79 -8.26 2.59 -11.95
N THR A 80 -8.66 1.65 -11.10
CA THR A 80 -9.22 1.91 -9.77
C THR A 80 -8.20 1.91 -8.64
N SER A 81 -6.94 1.54 -8.90
CA SER A 81 -5.89 1.48 -7.87
C SER A 81 -4.94 2.68 -7.99
N SER A 82 -4.40 3.19 -6.87
CA SER A 82 -3.45 4.31 -6.91
C SER A 82 -2.19 3.93 -7.71
N ALA A 83 -1.54 4.90 -8.36
CA ALA A 83 -0.36 4.66 -9.18
C ALA A 83 0.75 3.89 -8.43
N ALA A 84 0.91 4.15 -7.13
CA ALA A 84 1.84 3.42 -6.27
C ALA A 84 1.49 1.92 -6.11
N ILE A 85 0.21 1.58 -5.96
CA ILE A 85 -0.24 0.17 -5.87
C ILE A 85 -0.08 -0.53 -7.23
N GLN A 86 -0.38 0.19 -8.33
CA GLN A 86 -0.12 -0.34 -9.66
C GLN A 86 1.37 -0.63 -9.85
N MET A 87 2.25 0.30 -9.46
CA MET A 87 3.70 0.10 -9.54
C MET A 87 4.18 -1.13 -8.75
N GLN A 88 3.67 -1.31 -7.52
CA GLN A 88 3.97 -2.52 -6.73
C GLN A 88 3.59 -3.82 -7.45
N TRP A 89 2.40 -3.84 -8.05
CA TRP A 89 1.92 -5.01 -8.78
C TRP A 89 2.85 -5.33 -9.95
N GLU A 90 3.22 -4.31 -10.73
CA GLU A 90 4.10 -4.45 -11.89
C GLU A 90 5.47 -4.96 -11.50
N ILE A 91 6.07 -4.44 -10.43
CA ILE A 91 7.37 -4.92 -9.95
C ILE A 91 7.27 -6.37 -9.44
N LYS A 92 6.21 -6.72 -8.70
CA LYS A 92 5.98 -8.10 -8.24
C LYS A 92 5.78 -9.07 -9.41
N TRP A 93 5.04 -8.66 -10.43
CA TRP A 93 4.84 -9.44 -11.64
C TRP A 93 6.15 -9.66 -12.39
N TYR A 94 6.91 -8.59 -12.62
CA TYR A 94 8.22 -8.67 -13.26
C TYR A 94 9.17 -9.60 -12.49
N ASN A 95 9.25 -9.46 -11.16
CA ASN A 95 10.07 -10.33 -10.32
C ASN A 95 9.60 -11.79 -10.33
N PHE A 96 8.29 -12.03 -10.36
CA PHE A 96 7.73 -13.37 -10.50
C PHE A 96 8.14 -14.03 -11.82
N VAL A 97 8.06 -13.31 -12.95
CA VAL A 97 8.52 -13.86 -14.22
C VAL A 97 10.04 -14.04 -14.20
N LYS A 98 10.78 -13.06 -13.70
CA LYS A 98 12.24 -13.08 -13.54
C LYS A 98 12.76 -14.28 -12.78
N SER A 99 12.09 -14.70 -11.70
CA SER A 99 12.52 -15.86 -10.92
C SER A 99 12.35 -17.21 -11.64
N HIS A 100 11.58 -17.24 -12.73
CA HIS A 100 11.29 -18.45 -13.52
C HIS A 100 11.90 -18.38 -14.93
N MET A 101 12.76 -17.40 -15.21
CA MET A 101 13.45 -17.31 -16.49
C MET A 101 14.94 -17.64 -16.33
N PRO A 102 15.59 -18.21 -17.35
CA PRO A 102 17.02 -18.48 -17.32
C PRO A 102 17.85 -17.21 -17.08
N SER A 103 18.93 -17.33 -16.32
CA SER A 103 19.81 -16.19 -16.00
C SER A 103 20.41 -15.53 -17.24
N SER A 104 20.57 -16.27 -18.35
CA SER A 104 21.01 -15.75 -19.65
C SER A 104 20.08 -14.66 -20.20
N PHE A 105 18.81 -14.63 -19.79
CA PHE A 105 17.84 -13.62 -20.24
C PHE A 105 17.94 -12.28 -19.52
N LEU A 106 18.67 -12.20 -18.40
CA LEU A 106 18.83 -10.94 -17.65
C LEU A 106 19.61 -9.89 -18.45
N GLY A 107 20.64 -10.31 -19.18
CA GLY A 107 21.43 -9.45 -20.07
C GLY A 107 21.00 -9.50 -21.53
N TRP A 108 19.91 -10.21 -21.85
CA TRP A 108 19.46 -10.35 -23.23
C TRP A 108 18.89 -9.03 -23.73
N ARG A 109 19.34 -8.61 -24.92
CA ARG A 109 18.86 -7.42 -25.60
C ARG A 109 17.91 -7.80 -26.74
N ASN A 110 16.78 -7.11 -26.81
CA ASN A 110 15.83 -7.27 -27.92
C ASN A 110 16.36 -6.63 -29.22
N GLU A 111 15.56 -6.63 -30.28
CA GLU A 111 15.92 -6.02 -31.57
C GLU A 111 16.19 -4.52 -31.48
N GLU A 112 15.54 -3.80 -30.56
CA GLU A 112 15.80 -2.39 -30.27
C GLU A 112 17.09 -2.17 -29.46
N GLY A 113 17.81 -3.24 -29.14
CA GLY A 113 19.04 -3.19 -28.37
C GLY A 113 18.80 -2.95 -26.88
N LYS A 114 17.58 -3.15 -26.35
CA LYS A 114 17.24 -2.88 -24.94
C LYS A 114 17.13 -4.15 -24.13
N THR A 115 17.52 -4.09 -22.86
CA THR A 115 17.28 -5.13 -21.87
C THR A 115 15.87 -5.03 -21.29
N SER A 116 15.38 -6.13 -20.71
CA SER A 116 14.07 -6.11 -20.04
C SER A 116 13.97 -5.09 -18.88
N THR A 117 15.08 -4.79 -18.19
CA THR A 117 15.10 -3.76 -17.14
C THR A 117 14.97 -2.35 -17.72
N GLU A 118 15.70 -2.05 -18.80
CA GLU A 118 15.59 -0.75 -19.51
C GLU A 118 14.16 -0.55 -20.05
N VAL A 119 13.54 -1.61 -20.61
CA VAL A 119 12.12 -1.56 -21.05
C VAL A 119 11.17 -1.33 -19.87
N PHE A 120 11.44 -1.93 -18.70
CA PHE A 120 10.62 -1.72 -17.50
C PHE A 120 10.65 -0.25 -17.09
N GLU A 121 11.85 0.32 -16.96
CA GLU A 121 12.06 1.72 -16.56
C GLU A 121 11.37 2.69 -17.51
N GLU A 122 11.56 2.53 -18.82
CA GLU A 122 10.95 3.41 -19.82
C GLU A 122 9.41 3.34 -19.84
N THR A 123 8.85 2.12 -19.81
CA THR A 123 7.40 1.96 -19.92
C THR A 123 6.65 2.31 -18.64
N HIS A 124 7.33 2.30 -17.49
CA HIS A 124 6.74 2.59 -16.18
C HIS A 124 7.11 3.98 -15.64
N ALA A 125 7.96 4.75 -16.31
CA ALA A 125 8.39 6.09 -15.89
C ALA A 125 7.22 6.99 -15.46
N LYS A 126 6.15 7.05 -16.27
CA LYS A 126 4.97 7.87 -15.94
C LYS A 126 4.25 7.42 -14.68
N ILE A 127 4.06 6.10 -14.48
CA ILE A 127 3.38 5.59 -13.28
C ILE A 127 4.27 5.77 -12.05
N LEU A 128 5.60 5.67 -12.21
CA LEU A 128 6.55 5.97 -11.17
C LEU A 128 6.41 7.44 -10.73
N ASP A 129 6.43 8.38 -11.66
CA ASP A 129 6.24 9.81 -11.37
C ASP A 129 4.89 10.10 -10.71
N ASP A 130 3.80 9.55 -11.25
CA ASP A 130 2.45 9.67 -10.66
C ASP A 130 2.39 9.07 -9.24
N GLY A 131 3.08 7.95 -9.01
CA GLY A 131 3.19 7.28 -7.72
C GLY A 131 3.99 8.07 -6.69
N VAL A 132 5.12 8.66 -7.11
CA VAL A 132 5.94 9.56 -6.28
C VAL A 132 5.14 10.81 -5.92
N ALA A 133 4.46 11.43 -6.88
CA ALA A 133 3.62 12.59 -6.65
C ALA A 133 2.49 12.30 -5.65
N TRP A 134 1.83 11.15 -5.80
CA TRP A 134 0.78 10.71 -4.87
C TRP A 134 1.33 10.48 -3.45
N LEU A 135 2.49 9.82 -3.31
CA LEU A 135 3.14 9.59 -2.02
C LEU A 135 3.56 10.90 -1.34
N ASN A 136 4.12 11.85 -2.10
CA ASN A 136 4.51 13.15 -1.60
C ASN A 136 3.29 13.96 -1.11
N SER A 137 2.26 14.08 -1.94
CA SER A 137 1.04 14.83 -1.60
C SER A 137 0.32 14.25 -0.38
N THR A 138 0.23 12.92 -0.32
CA THR A 138 -0.38 12.21 0.82
C THR A 138 0.45 12.39 2.09
N SER A 139 1.76 12.20 2.00
CA SER A 139 2.66 12.32 3.16
C SER A 139 2.70 13.75 3.71
N GLN A 140 2.70 14.77 2.84
CA GLN A 140 2.60 16.17 3.25
C GLN A 140 1.29 16.45 3.98
N SER A 141 0.16 16.08 3.39
CA SER A 141 -1.17 16.30 3.97
C SER A 141 -1.31 15.63 5.34
N CYS A 142 -0.88 14.37 5.45
CA CYS A 142 -0.93 13.63 6.71
C CYS A 142 0.09 14.15 7.74
N SER A 143 1.26 14.65 7.32
CA SER A 143 2.22 15.29 8.21
C SER A 143 1.64 16.53 8.88
N VAL A 144 0.89 17.35 8.14
CA VAL A 144 0.21 18.52 8.70
C VAL A 144 -0.80 18.09 9.77
N VAL A 145 -1.63 17.08 9.49
CA VAL A 145 -2.58 16.54 10.47
C VAL A 145 -1.87 16.00 11.71
N ALA A 146 -0.79 15.24 11.54
CA ALA A 146 0.01 14.72 12.64
C ALA A 146 0.65 15.85 13.48
N ALA A 147 1.20 16.87 12.83
CA ALA A 147 1.77 18.02 13.53
C ALA A 147 0.70 18.74 14.36
N VAL A 148 -0.49 18.97 13.80
CA VAL A 148 -1.62 19.59 14.52
C VAL A 148 -2.01 18.76 15.73
N ILE A 149 -2.20 17.43 15.60
CA ILE A 149 -2.57 16.59 16.74
C ILE A 149 -1.48 16.59 17.81
N ALA A 150 -0.20 16.54 17.42
CA ALA A 150 0.92 16.61 18.36
C ALA A 150 0.91 17.93 19.14
N SER A 151 0.69 19.06 18.46
CA SER A 151 0.60 20.38 19.07
C SER A 151 -0.58 20.50 20.03
N VAL A 152 -1.77 20.02 19.64
CA VAL A 152 -2.95 20.08 20.52
C VAL A 152 -2.77 19.14 21.72
N ALA A 153 -2.23 17.93 21.53
CA ALA A 153 -1.95 17.01 22.63
C ALA A 153 -0.90 17.56 23.61
N TYR A 154 0.13 18.24 23.10
CA TYR A 154 1.12 18.93 23.91
C TYR A 154 0.49 20.10 24.69
N ALA A 155 -0.33 20.93 24.05
CA ALA A 155 -1.07 22.01 24.69
C ALA A 155 -1.99 21.48 25.80
N SER A 156 -2.75 20.40 25.53
CA SER A 156 -3.61 19.73 26.52
C SER A 156 -2.84 19.20 27.73
N ALA A 157 -1.60 18.76 27.55
CA ALA A 157 -0.73 18.35 28.65
C ALA A 157 -0.22 19.55 29.48
N ALA A 158 -0.02 20.70 28.85
CA ALA A 158 0.36 21.94 29.54
C ALA A 158 -0.82 22.61 30.25
N THR A 159 -2.04 22.47 29.72
CA THR A 159 -3.27 23.05 30.27
C THR A 159 -4.25 21.96 30.69
N VAL A 160 -3.90 21.22 31.75
CA VAL A 160 -4.74 20.12 32.24
C VAL A 160 -6.10 20.62 32.74
N PRO A 161 -7.20 19.85 32.52
CA PRO A 161 -8.51 20.18 33.04
C PRO A 161 -8.47 20.39 34.56
N GLY A 162 -9.12 21.47 35.02
CA GLY A 162 -9.14 21.85 36.44
C GLY A 162 -7.86 22.51 36.96
N GLY A 163 -6.79 22.60 36.16
CA GLY A 163 -5.53 23.23 36.56
C GLY A 163 -4.72 22.44 37.59
N ASP A 164 -3.67 23.08 38.10
CA ASP A 164 -2.86 22.56 39.20
C ASP A 164 -3.30 23.14 40.55
N ASN A 165 -2.82 22.54 41.62
CA ASN A 165 -3.12 22.97 42.98
C ASN A 165 -2.38 24.24 43.43
N GLY A 166 -1.64 24.92 42.55
CA GLY A 166 -0.89 26.16 42.83
C GLY A 166 0.29 26.03 43.80
N VAL A 167 0.42 24.92 44.54
CA VAL A 167 1.46 24.72 45.57
C VAL A 167 2.56 23.78 45.06
N ASN A 168 2.18 22.65 44.45
CA ASN A 168 3.10 21.57 44.08
C ASN A 168 3.05 21.22 42.59
N GLY A 169 2.27 21.93 41.78
CA GLY A 169 2.03 21.61 40.36
C GLY A 169 1.24 20.32 40.15
N VAL A 170 0.59 19.79 41.19
CA VAL A 170 -0.18 18.53 41.09
C VAL A 170 -1.58 18.86 40.55
N PRO A 171 -2.08 18.14 39.54
CA PRO A 171 -3.41 18.36 39.00
C PRO A 171 -4.50 18.19 40.07
N ILE A 172 -5.44 19.13 40.14
CA ILE A 172 -6.52 19.12 41.15
C ILE A 172 -7.42 17.88 40.98
N LEU A 173 -7.63 17.44 39.74
CA LEU A 173 -8.49 16.31 39.39
C LEU A 173 -7.77 14.95 39.45
N LYS A 174 -6.56 14.90 40.01
CA LYS A 174 -5.78 13.66 40.15
C LYS A 174 -6.57 12.61 40.95
N GLY A 175 -6.61 11.39 40.41
CA GLY A 175 -7.33 10.26 41.02
C GLY A 175 -8.75 10.07 40.50
N GLN A 176 -9.32 11.05 39.78
CA GLN A 176 -10.60 10.84 39.09
C GLN A 176 -10.42 9.98 37.82
N PRO A 177 -11.32 9.03 37.54
CA PRO A 177 -11.18 8.11 36.40
C PRO A 177 -11.14 8.85 35.06
N ALA A 178 -11.96 9.89 34.88
CA ALA A 178 -11.95 10.73 33.68
C ALA A 178 -10.62 11.46 33.48
N PHE A 179 -9.96 11.89 34.56
CA PHE A 179 -8.68 12.59 34.49
C PHE A 179 -7.54 11.64 34.07
N ASN A 180 -7.57 10.41 34.57
CA ASN A 180 -6.61 9.37 34.16
C ASN A 180 -6.78 9.03 32.67
N ILE A 181 -8.03 8.88 32.20
CA ILE A 181 -8.33 8.63 30.78
C ILE A 181 -7.85 9.80 29.92
N PHE A 182 -8.12 11.04 30.33
CA PHE A 182 -7.65 12.25 29.64
C PHE A 182 -6.13 12.25 29.48
N THR A 183 -5.40 12.04 30.57
CA THR A 183 -3.94 12.13 30.62
C THR A 183 -3.28 11.03 29.78
N ILE A 184 -3.71 9.77 29.96
CA ILE A 184 -3.18 8.62 29.21
C ILE A 184 -3.48 8.77 27.73
N SER A 185 -4.72 9.13 27.36
CA SER A 185 -5.11 9.27 25.96
C SER A 185 -4.39 10.44 25.28
N SER A 186 -4.16 11.56 25.99
CA SER A 186 -3.39 12.69 25.45
C SER A 186 -1.93 12.30 25.17
N LEU A 187 -1.30 11.54 26.09
CA LEU A 187 0.07 11.06 25.90
C LEU A 187 0.17 10.07 24.73
N VAL A 188 -0.77 9.13 24.63
CA VAL A 188 -0.85 8.19 23.50
C VAL A 188 -1.04 8.97 22.19
N ALA A 189 -1.95 9.94 22.16
CA ALA A 189 -2.17 10.78 21.00
C ALA A 189 -0.88 11.47 20.55
N MET A 190 -0.15 12.10 21.48
CA MET A 190 1.11 12.78 21.21
C MET A 190 2.18 11.83 20.65
N CYS A 191 2.44 10.71 21.32
CA CYS A 191 3.46 9.74 20.92
C CYS A 191 3.20 9.19 19.52
N PHE A 192 1.99 8.70 19.26
CA PHE A 192 1.63 8.16 17.95
C PHE A 192 1.56 9.25 16.88
N SER A 193 1.27 10.51 17.23
CA SER A 193 1.33 11.60 16.25
C SER A 193 2.76 11.89 15.82
N ILE A 194 3.70 11.93 16.76
CA ILE A 194 5.12 12.14 16.46
C ILE A 194 5.67 10.97 15.63
N THR A 195 5.32 9.72 15.96
CA THR A 195 5.71 8.55 15.16
C THR A 195 5.12 8.61 13.74
N SER A 196 3.88 9.08 13.60
CA SER A 196 3.27 9.26 12.28
C SER A 196 4.01 10.32 11.46
N LEU A 197 4.30 11.47 12.08
CA LEU A 197 5.04 12.57 11.47
C LEU A 197 6.44 12.14 10.99
N THR A 198 7.19 11.40 11.80
CA THR A 198 8.53 10.93 11.42
C THR A 198 8.49 9.96 10.25
N MET A 199 7.48 9.08 10.19
CA MET A 199 7.31 8.15 9.07
C MET A 199 6.98 8.88 7.77
N PHE A 200 6.07 9.85 7.79
CA PHE A 200 5.76 10.64 6.59
C PHE A 200 6.94 11.49 6.14
N LEU A 201 7.69 12.09 7.07
CA LEU A 201 8.93 12.80 6.73
C LEU A 201 9.98 11.85 6.13
N SER A 202 10.06 10.61 6.62
CA SER A 202 10.92 9.56 6.06
C SER A 202 10.52 9.11 4.65
N ILE A 203 9.25 9.30 4.26
CA ILE A 203 8.80 9.10 2.87
C ILE A 203 9.28 10.27 2.02
N LEU A 204 9.02 11.50 2.44
CA LEU A 204 9.38 12.73 1.72
C LEU A 204 10.89 12.89 1.47
N THR A 205 11.73 12.30 2.32
CA THR A 205 13.19 12.34 2.23
C THR A 205 13.79 11.12 1.52
N SER A 206 12.97 10.21 1.01
CA SER A 206 13.44 8.99 0.33
C SER A 206 13.89 9.27 -1.11
N ASN A 207 14.89 8.53 -1.61
CA ASN A 207 15.38 8.65 -2.98
C ASN A 207 14.47 8.02 -4.06
N TYR A 208 13.27 7.55 -3.68
CA TYR A 208 12.25 6.97 -4.56
C TYR A 208 12.75 5.98 -5.63
N THR A 209 13.59 5.00 -5.23
CA THR A 209 14.02 3.97 -6.20
C THR A 209 12.87 3.02 -6.51
N ILE A 210 12.87 2.39 -7.71
CA ILE A 210 11.85 1.40 -8.09
C ILE A 210 11.73 0.27 -7.05
N GLN A 211 12.84 -0.14 -6.45
CA GLN A 211 12.83 -1.19 -5.43
C GLN A 211 12.17 -0.73 -4.12
N ASP A 212 12.25 0.56 -3.79
CA ASP A 212 11.62 1.11 -2.58
C ASP A 212 10.09 1.01 -2.64
N PHE A 213 9.50 1.00 -3.84
CA PHE A 213 8.06 0.85 -4.02
C PHE A 213 7.55 -0.52 -3.59
N LEU A 214 8.40 -1.56 -3.50
CA LEU A 214 7.96 -2.90 -3.09
C LEU A 214 7.67 -3.03 -1.60
N TYR A 215 8.57 -2.50 -0.77
CA TYR A 215 8.56 -2.77 0.68
C TYR A 215 8.80 -1.52 1.51
N ASN A 216 9.83 -0.73 1.19
CA ASN A 216 10.24 0.41 2.03
C ASN A 216 9.17 1.49 2.12
N LEU A 217 8.72 2.04 0.98
CA LEU A 217 7.71 3.11 0.94
C LEU A 217 6.34 2.63 1.46
N PRO A 218 5.84 1.44 1.07
CA PRO A 218 4.54 0.96 1.53
C PRO A 218 4.51 0.69 3.03
N ILE A 219 5.59 0.14 3.60
CA ILE A 219 5.68 -0.11 5.05
C ILE A 219 5.73 1.21 5.81
N LYS A 220 6.54 2.19 5.37
CA LYS A 220 6.58 3.53 5.99
C LYS A 220 5.20 4.19 5.95
N LEU A 221 4.52 4.12 4.81
CA LEU A 221 3.16 4.66 4.64
C LEU A 221 2.16 3.97 5.57
N LEU A 222 2.23 2.64 5.66
CA LEU A 222 1.39 1.81 6.51
C LEU A 222 1.57 2.19 7.99
N VAL A 223 2.81 2.23 8.48
CA VAL A 223 3.12 2.60 9.86
C VAL A 223 2.72 4.04 10.15
N GLY A 224 2.97 4.96 9.21
CA GLY A 224 2.59 6.36 9.33
C GLY A 224 1.06 6.53 9.47
N LEU A 225 0.28 5.89 8.61
CA LEU A 225 -1.18 5.97 8.64
C LEU A 225 -1.78 5.25 9.86
N THR A 226 -1.29 4.07 10.26
CA THR A 226 -1.84 3.38 11.45
C THR A 226 -1.59 4.20 12.71
N SER A 227 -0.38 4.74 12.84
CA SER A 227 -0.01 5.63 13.94
C SER A 227 -0.89 6.89 13.95
N LEU A 228 -1.19 7.46 12.77
CA LEU A 228 -2.09 8.62 12.66
C LEU A 228 -3.50 8.29 13.16
N PHE A 229 -4.06 7.15 12.77
CA PHE A 229 -5.41 6.76 13.20
C PHE A 229 -5.51 6.49 14.70
N ILE A 230 -4.50 5.84 15.28
CA ILE A 230 -4.41 5.66 16.73
C ILE A 230 -4.37 7.03 17.40
N SER A 231 -3.56 7.95 16.89
CA SER A 231 -3.44 9.31 17.42
C SER A 231 -4.78 10.08 17.39
N ILE A 232 -5.50 10.05 16.26
CA ILE A 232 -6.82 10.68 16.11
C ILE A 232 -7.81 10.09 17.13
N GLY A 233 -7.87 8.76 17.25
CA GLY A 233 -8.77 8.09 18.18
C GLY A 233 -8.46 8.44 19.64
N SER A 234 -7.19 8.44 20.02
CA SER A 234 -6.75 8.83 21.37
C SER A 234 -6.99 10.30 21.66
N MET A 235 -6.83 11.18 20.66
CA MET A 235 -7.12 12.60 20.82
C MET A 235 -8.62 12.85 21.05
N LEU A 236 -9.49 12.17 20.32
CA LEU A 236 -10.93 12.22 20.55
C LEU A 236 -11.31 11.70 21.94
N ALA A 237 -10.71 10.59 22.39
CA ALA A 237 -10.94 10.05 23.73
C ALA A 237 -10.49 11.05 24.83
N SER A 238 -9.34 11.69 24.64
CA SER A 238 -8.85 12.74 25.53
C SER A 238 -9.83 13.92 25.57
N PHE A 239 -10.27 14.40 24.40
CA PHE A 239 -11.26 15.49 24.32
C PHE A 239 -12.57 15.13 25.04
N CYS A 240 -13.12 13.93 24.85
CA CYS A 240 -14.35 13.50 25.53
C CYS A 240 -14.17 13.45 27.05
N ALA A 241 -13.02 12.94 27.52
CA ALA A 241 -12.70 12.87 28.95
C ALA A 241 -12.49 14.25 29.58
N GLY A 242 -11.86 15.18 28.85
CA GLY A 242 -11.72 16.58 29.30
C GLY A 242 -13.05 17.32 29.30
N HIS A 243 -13.85 17.15 28.24
CA HIS A 243 -15.16 17.78 28.09
C HIS A 243 -16.18 17.26 29.13
N PHE A 244 -16.03 16.03 29.60
CA PHE A 244 -16.83 15.49 30.71
C PHE A 244 -16.81 16.40 31.95
N PHE A 245 -15.68 17.05 32.25
CA PHE A 245 -15.58 17.97 33.38
C PHE A 245 -16.35 19.28 33.18
N ASN A 246 -16.61 19.69 31.94
CA ASN A 246 -17.33 20.92 31.63
C ASN A 246 -18.86 20.75 31.67
N LEU A 247 -19.35 19.51 31.55
CA LEU A 247 -20.78 19.22 31.37
C LEU A 247 -21.61 19.25 32.67
N GLY A 248 -21.00 19.35 33.85
CA GLY A 248 -21.74 19.31 35.12
C GLY A 248 -22.53 17.99 35.31
N ASP A 249 -23.68 18.05 36.00
CA ASP A 249 -24.55 16.89 36.23
C ASP A 249 -25.16 16.37 34.90
N PRO A 250 -24.81 15.16 34.44
CA PRO A 250 -25.22 14.70 33.13
C PRO A 250 -26.61 14.05 33.18
N LYS A 251 -27.53 14.50 32.32
CA LYS A 251 -28.51 13.54 31.74
C LYS A 251 -27.71 12.55 30.90
N GLN A 252 -27.34 11.42 31.51
CA GLN A 252 -26.40 10.40 31.03
C GLN A 252 -26.63 10.01 29.56
N HIS A 253 -27.89 9.97 29.11
CA HIS A 253 -28.26 9.63 27.74
C HIS A 253 -27.84 10.68 26.70
N THR A 254 -27.95 11.98 27.00
CA THR A 254 -27.65 13.05 26.02
C THR A 254 -26.15 13.16 25.73
N SER A 255 -25.31 12.96 26.75
CA SER A 255 -23.85 12.97 26.62
C SER A 255 -23.34 11.81 25.75
N PHE A 256 -23.94 10.61 25.89
CA PHE A 256 -23.61 9.45 25.06
C PHE A 256 -23.85 9.68 23.57
N TYR A 257 -24.99 10.29 23.19
CA TYR A 257 -25.29 10.59 21.79
C TYR A 257 -24.31 11.60 21.17
N ILE A 258 -23.90 12.62 21.93
CA ILE A 258 -22.94 13.63 21.46
C ILE A 258 -21.59 12.97 21.15
N TYR A 259 -21.09 12.11 22.04
CA TYR A 259 -19.83 11.40 21.79
C TYR A 259 -19.95 10.38 20.66
N ALA A 260 -21.06 9.64 20.56
CA ALA A 260 -21.29 8.71 19.45
C ALA A 260 -21.28 9.40 18.08
N ILE A 261 -21.85 10.61 17.98
CA ILE A 261 -21.83 11.42 16.75
C ILE A 261 -20.41 11.88 16.42
N MET A 262 -19.60 12.27 17.41
CA MET A 262 -18.22 12.72 17.20
C MET A 262 -17.29 11.64 16.64
N PHE A 263 -17.51 10.37 16.99
CA PHE A 263 -16.71 9.25 16.47
C PHE A 263 -17.17 8.74 15.09
N LEU A 264 -18.35 9.14 14.62
CA LEU A 264 -18.95 8.64 13.37
C LEU A 264 -18.13 9.04 12.11
N PRO A 265 -17.67 10.29 11.96
CA PRO A 265 -16.85 10.69 10.81
C PRO A 265 -15.51 9.95 10.76
N VAL A 266 -14.87 9.76 11.92
CA VAL A 266 -13.57 9.10 12.02
C VAL A 266 -13.68 7.61 11.72
N SER A 267 -14.69 6.94 12.27
CA SER A 267 -14.95 5.52 11.99
C SER A 267 -15.32 5.28 10.52
N ALA A 268 -16.16 6.13 9.93
CA ALA A 268 -16.48 6.08 8.51
C ALA A 268 -15.22 6.23 7.63
N TYR A 269 -14.32 7.17 7.98
CA TYR A 269 -13.08 7.38 7.25
C TYR A 269 -12.07 6.23 7.41
N VAL A 270 -11.98 5.61 8.59
CA VAL A 270 -11.16 4.40 8.79
C VAL A 270 -11.67 3.24 7.92
N LEU A 271 -12.99 3.06 7.83
CA LEU A 271 -13.61 2.02 7.02
C LEU A 271 -13.35 2.20 5.52
N THR A 272 -13.35 3.45 5.00
CA THR A 272 -13.01 3.70 3.59
C THR A 272 -11.53 3.44 3.31
N GLN A 273 -10.64 3.79 4.25
CA GLN A 273 -9.20 3.57 4.11
C GLN A 273 -8.81 2.10 4.28
N PHE A 274 -9.60 1.29 5.00
CA PHE A 274 -9.37 -0.15 5.20
C PHE A 274 -9.21 -0.92 3.89
N HIS A 275 -9.93 -0.52 2.83
CA HIS A 275 -9.77 -1.11 1.50
C HIS A 275 -8.36 -0.89 0.92
N LEU A 276 -7.79 0.29 1.14
CA LEU A 276 -6.46 0.68 0.69
C LEU A 276 -5.37 -0.09 1.46
N TYR A 277 -5.55 -0.25 2.77
CA TYR A 277 -4.70 -1.11 3.62
C TYR A 277 -4.66 -2.56 3.13
N PHE A 278 -5.83 -3.14 2.86
CA PHE A 278 -5.91 -4.50 2.35
C PHE A 278 -5.29 -4.63 0.95
N SER A 279 -5.45 -3.62 0.10
CA SER A 279 -4.84 -3.60 -1.23
C SER A 279 -3.31 -3.47 -1.20
N LEU A 280 -2.73 -2.76 -0.23
CA LEU A 280 -1.28 -2.66 -0.04
C LEU A 280 -0.68 -3.97 0.52
N MET A 281 -1.39 -4.62 1.45
CA MET A 281 -0.93 -5.86 2.08
C MET A 281 -1.15 -7.10 1.21
N LYS A 282 -2.23 -7.14 0.43
CA LYS A 282 -2.58 -8.30 -0.39
C LYS A 282 -1.66 -8.38 -1.60
N SER A 283 -0.59 -9.15 -1.47
CA SER A 283 0.19 -9.62 -2.61
C SER A 283 -0.72 -10.43 -3.55
N PRO A 284 -0.71 -10.19 -4.88
CA PRO A 284 -1.62 -10.85 -5.81
C PRO A 284 -1.22 -12.29 -6.24
N PHE A 285 -0.30 -12.96 -5.52
CA PHE A 285 0.29 -14.23 -5.98
C PHE A 285 0.28 -15.34 -4.94
#